data_AF-A0A2M7PAJ1-F1
#
_entry.id   AF-A0A2M7PAJ1-F1
#
_cell.length_a   1.000
_cell.length_b   1.000
_cell.length_c   1.000
_cell.angle_alpha   90.00
_cell.angle_beta   90.00
_cell.angle_gamma   90.00
#
_symmetry.space_group_name_H-M   'P 1'
#
loop_
_entity.id
_entity.type
_entity.pdbx_description
1 polymer ?
#
loop_
_entity_poly.entity_id
_entity_poly.type
_entity_poly.pdbx_seq_one_letter_code
_entity_poly.pdbx_strand_id
1 'polypeptide(L)'
;MPYGSARIRARLLIPLSLAILLLLAGIFTSVYLLQKNHDTNENLEKIAALGELLPSLLADKAGLMEALAPVLQEAPGLASAWQRRDRAGLLQRAAPLLDAWRTRFGISHCY
;
A
#
# COMPACT_ATOMS: atom_id res chain seq x y z
N MET A 1 65.54 -6.70 34.48
CA MET A 1 64.81 -7.47 33.45
C MET A 1 63.39 -7.75 33.94
N PRO A 2 62.36 -6.98 33.52
CA PRO A 2 60.99 -7.17 33.98
C PRO A 2 60.14 -7.90 32.92
N TYR A 3 60.35 -9.22 32.76
CA TYR A 3 59.58 -10.02 31.79
C TYR A 3 58.55 -10.98 32.43
N GLY A 4 58.54 -11.11 33.76
CA GLY A 4 57.66 -12.06 34.47
C GLY A 4 56.20 -11.60 34.59
N SER A 5 55.94 -10.31 34.77
CA SER A 5 54.58 -9.78 35.03
C SER A 5 53.69 -9.72 33.78
N ALA A 6 54.28 -9.62 32.59
CA ALA A 6 53.54 -9.53 31.32
C ALA A 6 52.83 -10.85 30.95
N ARG A 7 53.46 -12.00 31.19
CA ARG A 7 52.87 -13.32 30.87
C ARG A 7 51.66 -13.66 31.73
N ILE A 8 51.70 -13.28 33.01
CA ILE A 8 50.60 -13.54 33.95
C ILE A 8 49.40 -12.65 33.60
N ARG A 9 49.63 -11.37 33.27
CA ARG A 9 48.57 -10.46 32.80
C ARG A 9 47.95 -10.94 31.48
N ALA A 10 48.75 -11.35 30.51
CA ALA A 10 48.24 -11.86 29.23
C ALA A 10 47.37 -13.12 29.41
N ARG A 11 47.76 -14.04 30.31
CA ARG A 11 47.03 -15.29 30.56
C ARG A 11 45.64 -15.07 31.19
N LEU A 12 45.44 -13.94 31.88
CA LEU A 12 44.15 -13.51 32.45
C LEU A 12 43.37 -12.59 31.52
N LEU A 13 44.04 -11.73 30.76
CA LEU A 13 43.40 -10.80 29.82
C LEU A 13 42.80 -11.49 28.60
N ILE A 14 43.44 -12.56 28.11
CA ILE A 14 42.95 -13.33 26.95
C ILE A 14 41.57 -13.99 27.21
N PRO A 15 41.35 -14.76 28.29
CA PRO A 15 40.03 -15.34 28.54
C PRO A 15 38.98 -14.26 28.87
N LEU A 16 39.39 -13.16 29.50
CA LEU A 16 38.50 -12.05 29.81
C LEU A 16 38.02 -11.34 28.54
N SER A 17 38.93 -11.04 27.61
CA SER A 17 38.56 -10.42 26.32
C SER A 17 37.69 -11.36 25.49
N LEU A 18 37.97 -12.67 25.51
CA LEU A 18 37.15 -13.68 24.83
C LEU A 18 35.73 -13.74 25.39
N ALA A 19 35.58 -13.70 26.72
CA ALA A 19 34.28 -13.68 27.38
C ALA A 19 33.47 -12.43 27.02
N ILE A 20 34.12 -11.27 26.99
CA ILE A 20 33.48 -10.01 26.56
C ILE A 20 33.03 -10.09 25.10
N LEU A 21 33.86 -10.65 24.22
CA LEU A 21 33.54 -10.81 22.80
C LEU A 21 32.36 -11.75 22.59
N LEU A 22 32.31 -12.85 23.32
CA LEU A 22 31.19 -13.79 23.31
C LEU A 22 29.89 -13.14 23.79
N LEU A 23 29.96 -12.37 24.89
CA LEU A 23 28.81 -11.67 25.44
C LEU A 23 28.29 -10.62 24.44
N LEU A 24 29.20 -9.88 23.82
CA LEU A 24 28.87 -8.89 22.79
C LEU A 24 28.22 -9.54 21.57
N ALA A 25 28.79 -10.65 21.07
CA ALA A 25 28.22 -11.40 19.96
C ALA A 25 26.80 -11.91 20.27
N GLY A 26 26.57 -12.39 21.50
CA GLY A 26 25.25 -12.81 21.96
C GLY A 26 24.22 -11.67 21.93
N ILE A 27 24.59 -10.50 22.44
CA ILE A 27 23.73 -9.30 22.41
C ILE A 27 23.40 -8.91 20.96
N PHE A 28 24.41 -8.81 20.10
CA PHE A 28 24.19 -8.47 18.69
C PHE A 28 23.25 -9.46 17.99
N THR A 29 23.43 -10.76 18.24
CA THR A 29 22.59 -11.81 17.65
C THR A 29 21.14 -11.70 18.16
N SER A 30 20.96 -11.45 19.46
CA SER A 30 19.64 -11.29 20.07
C SER A 30 18.90 -10.07 19.50
N VAL A 31 19.58 -8.92 19.42
CA VAL A 31 19.00 -7.70 18.84
C VAL A 31 18.65 -7.90 17.36
N TYR A 32 19.54 -8.54 16.60
CA TYR A 32 19.29 -8.81 15.18
C TYR A 32 18.07 -9.72 14.95
N LEU A 33 17.92 -10.77 15.76
CA LEU A 33 16.75 -11.65 15.70
C LEU A 33 15.46 -10.92 16.10
N LEU A 34 15.52 -10.09 17.14
CA LEU A 34 14.37 -9.33 17.60
C LEU A 34 13.89 -8.34 16.52
N GLN A 35 14.83 -7.65 15.88
CA GLN A 35 14.54 -6.69 14.82
C GLN A 35 13.96 -7.37 13.58
N LYS A 36 14.56 -8.49 13.15
CA LYS A 36 14.05 -9.28 12.02
C LYS A 36 12.61 -9.75 12.23
N ASN A 37 12.27 -10.18 13.45
CA ASN A 37 10.92 -10.61 13.77
C ASN A 37 9.92 -9.44 13.77
N HIS A 38 10.34 -8.25 14.22
CA HIS A 38 9.49 -7.07 14.24
C HIS A 38 9.19 -6.57 12.82
N ASP A 39 10.21 -6.49 11.96
CA ASP A 39 10.06 -6.04 10.57
C ASP A 39 9.19 -7.01 9.75
N THR A 40 9.23 -8.31 10.05
CA THR A 40 8.43 -9.30 9.33
C THR A 40 6.96 -9.19 9.69
N ASN A 41 6.63 -8.95 10.96
CA ASN A 41 5.23 -8.85 11.41
C ASN A 41 4.57 -7.55 10.93
N GLU A 42 5.24 -6.40 11.02
CA GLU A 42 4.66 -5.14 10.53
C GLU A 42 4.39 -5.17 9.02
N ASN A 43 5.28 -5.80 8.25
CA ASN A 43 5.11 -5.89 6.80
C ASN A 43 3.96 -6.83 6.42
N LEU A 44 3.77 -7.92 7.15
CA LEU A 44 2.64 -8.84 6.93
C LEU A 44 1.30 -8.18 7.25
N GLU A 45 1.20 -7.40 8.33
CA GLU A 45 -0.02 -6.65 8.65
C GLU A 45 -0.36 -5.60 7.57
N LYS A 46 0.65 -4.85 7.09
CA LYS A 46 0.46 -3.87 6.01
C LYS A 46 0.02 -4.53 4.71
N ILE A 47 0.59 -5.70 4.36
CA ILE A 47 0.19 -6.46 3.17
C ILE A 47 -1.23 -7.01 3.31
N ALA A 48 -1.62 -7.50 4.50
CA ALA A 48 -2.98 -7.97 4.75
C ALA A 48 -4.01 -6.84 4.62
N ALA A 49 -3.73 -5.66 5.20
CA ALA A 49 -4.61 -4.49 5.08
C ALA A 49 -4.76 -4.03 3.61
N LEU A 50 -3.69 -4.05 2.82
CA LEU A 50 -3.74 -3.80 1.39
C LEU A 50 -4.56 -4.85 0.63
N GLY A 51 -4.44 -6.12 1.03
CA GLY A 51 -5.19 -7.23 0.46
C GLY A 51 -6.70 -7.13 0.65
N GLU A 52 -7.18 -6.50 1.73
CA GLU A 52 -8.61 -6.25 1.96
C GLU A 52 -9.11 -4.95 1.30
N LEU A 53 -8.27 -3.92 1.26
CA LEU A 53 -8.63 -2.63 0.65
C LEU A 53 -8.73 -2.72 -0.87
N LEU A 54 -7.84 -3.48 -1.53
CA LEU A 54 -7.78 -3.54 -2.98
C LEU A 54 -9.05 -4.13 -3.63
N PRO A 55 -9.62 -5.26 -3.15
CA PRO A 55 -10.91 -5.77 -3.61
C PRO A 55 -12.04 -4.78 -3.39
N SER A 56 -12.06 -4.07 -2.25
CA SER A 56 -13.12 -3.07 -1.98
C SER A 56 -13.07 -1.92 -2.98
N LEU A 57 -11.87 -1.39 -3.27
CA LEU A 57 -11.66 -0.32 -4.24
C LEU A 57 -11.98 -0.77 -5.67
N LEU A 58 -11.65 -2.02 -6.00
CA LEU A 58 -11.97 -2.60 -7.30
C LEU A 58 -13.47 -2.85 -7.46
N ALA A 59 -14.15 -3.34 -6.41
CA ALA A 59 -15.59 -3.54 -6.41
C ALA A 59 -16.36 -2.22 -6.55
N ASP A 60 -15.91 -1.18 -5.85
CA ASP A 60 -16.52 0.15 -5.90
C ASP A 60 -16.38 0.77 -7.31
N LYS A 61 -15.19 0.63 -7.93
CA LYS A 61 -14.97 1.06 -9.32
C LYS A 61 -15.72 0.20 -10.34
N ALA A 62 -15.81 -1.11 -10.12
CA ALA A 62 -16.56 -2.01 -10.98
C ALA A 62 -18.05 -1.68 -10.94
N GLY A 63 -18.61 -1.40 -9.76
CA GLY A 63 -20.00 -0.95 -9.61
C GLY A 63 -20.27 0.36 -10.34
N LEU A 64 -19.33 1.32 -10.29
CA LEU A 64 -19.39 2.53 -11.10
C LEU A 64 -19.40 2.22 -12.61
N MET A 65 -18.49 1.37 -13.09
CA MET A 65 -18.44 0.99 -14.51
C MET A 65 -19.70 0.25 -14.95
N GLU A 66 -20.25 -0.63 -14.11
CA GLU A 66 -21.49 -1.36 -14.38
C GLU A 66 -22.70 -0.43 -14.38
N ALA A 67 -22.72 0.62 -13.55
CA ALA A 67 -23.74 1.67 -13.62
C ALA A 67 -23.61 2.55 -14.88
N LEU A 68 -22.38 2.76 -15.37
CA LEU A 68 -22.06 3.54 -16.57
C LEU A 68 -22.27 2.76 -17.89
N ALA A 69 -22.17 1.44 -17.87
CA ALA A 69 -22.29 0.59 -19.06
C ALA A 69 -23.66 0.66 -19.77
N PRO A 70 -24.82 0.53 -19.09
CA PRO A 70 -26.13 0.61 -19.74
C PRO A 70 -26.40 2.01 -20.30
N VAL A 71 -25.84 3.05 -19.66
CA VAL A 71 -25.94 4.44 -20.09
C VAL A 71 -25.27 4.68 -21.44
N LEU A 72 -24.08 4.11 -21.64
CA LEU A 72 -23.37 4.18 -22.91
C LEU A 72 -24.12 3.41 -24.02
N GLN A 73 -24.86 2.36 -23.65
CA GLN A 73 -25.69 1.59 -24.58
C GLN A 73 -27.03 2.28 -24.92
N GLU A 74 -27.65 2.98 -23.96
CA GLU A 74 -28.95 3.64 -24.12
C GLU A 74 -28.89 4.94 -24.93
N ALA A 75 -27.71 5.53 -25.12
CA ALA A 75 -27.55 6.81 -25.79
C ALA A 75 -26.65 6.76 -27.04
N PRO A 76 -26.98 5.99 -28.10
CA PRO A 76 -26.24 6.00 -29.36
C PRO A 76 -26.22 7.39 -30.02
N GLY A 77 -27.22 8.22 -29.72
CA GLY A 77 -27.26 9.63 -30.11
C GLY A 77 -26.14 10.48 -29.51
N LEU A 78 -25.68 10.15 -28.29
CA LEU A 78 -24.60 10.87 -27.60
C LEU A 78 -23.27 10.69 -28.33
N ALA A 79 -22.95 9.46 -28.72
CA ALA A 79 -21.74 9.14 -29.47
C ALA A 79 -21.69 9.91 -30.81
N SER A 80 -22.83 9.98 -31.51
CA SER A 80 -22.92 10.70 -32.79
C SER A 80 -22.86 12.23 -32.63
N ALA A 81 -23.35 12.77 -31.50
CA ALA A 81 -23.25 14.20 -31.17
C ALA A 81 -21.81 14.56 -30.74
N TRP A 82 -21.15 13.66 -30.01
CA TRP A 82 -19.75 13.75 -29.62
C TRP A 82 -18.82 13.77 -30.84
N GLN A 83 -19.00 12.82 -31.76
CA GLN A 83 -18.24 12.78 -33.02
C GLN A 83 -18.43 14.04 -33.86
N ARG A 84 -19.64 14.62 -33.86
CA ARG A 84 -19.96 15.86 -34.57
C ARG A 84 -19.56 17.14 -33.83
N ARG A 85 -18.98 17.04 -32.63
CA ARG A 85 -18.66 18.17 -31.74
C ARG A 85 -19.85 19.09 -31.48
N ASP A 86 -21.07 18.55 -31.55
CA ASP A 86 -22.31 19.28 -31.32
C ASP A 86 -22.56 19.41 -29.81
N ARG A 87 -21.98 20.46 -29.23
CA ARG A 87 -22.05 20.73 -27.78
C ARG A 87 -23.50 20.90 -27.29
N ALA A 88 -24.36 21.53 -28.09
CA ALA A 88 -25.76 21.74 -27.73
C ALA A 88 -26.54 20.42 -27.75
N GLY A 89 -26.35 19.64 -28.82
CA GLY A 89 -26.95 18.31 -28.94
C GLY A 89 -26.42 17.28 -27.93
N LEU A 90 -25.23 17.51 -27.37
CA LEU A 90 -24.65 16.73 -26.28
C LEU A 90 -25.29 17.07 -24.94
N LEU A 91 -25.39 18.36 -24.62
CA LEU A 91 -26.02 18.86 -23.39
C LEU A 91 -27.49 18.43 -23.31
N GLN A 92 -28.23 18.58 -24.41
CA GLN A 92 -29.65 18.26 -24.45
C GLN A 92 -29.92 16.76 -24.26
N ARG A 93 -29.03 15.90 -24.76
CA ARG A 93 -29.16 14.44 -24.64
C ARG A 93 -28.55 13.89 -23.36
N ALA A 94 -27.54 14.56 -22.79
CA ALA A 94 -26.92 14.17 -21.53
C ALA A 94 -27.73 14.63 -20.30
N ALA A 95 -28.51 15.71 -20.40
CA ALA A 95 -29.32 16.25 -19.30
C ALA A 95 -30.25 15.23 -18.61
N PRO A 96 -31.13 14.49 -19.32
CA PRO A 96 -32.00 13.51 -18.68
C PRO A 96 -31.23 12.36 -18.01
N LEU A 97 -30.04 12.08 -18.55
CA LEU A 97 -29.17 11.01 -18.09
C LEU A 97 -28.45 11.42 -16.79
N LEU A 98 -27.96 12.66 -16.74
CA LEU A 98 -27.36 13.26 -15.53
C LEU A 98 -28.39 13.44 -14.41
N ASP A 99 -29.65 13.78 -14.72
CA ASP A 99 -30.71 13.87 -13.72
C ASP A 99 -31.10 12.48 -13.18
N ALA A 100 -31.15 11.44 -14.02
CA ALA A 100 -31.33 10.07 -13.56
C ALA A 100 -30.19 9.63 -12.62
N TRP A 101 -28.96 10.06 -12.88
CA TRP A 101 -27.79 9.77 -12.03
C TRP A 101 -27.80 10.49 -10.70
N ARG A 102 -28.16 11.78 -10.69
CA ARG A 102 -28.36 12.55 -9.46
C ARG A 102 -29.37 11.87 -8.56
N THR A 103 -30.48 11.40 -9.13
CA THR A 103 -31.58 10.80 -8.38
C THR A 103 -31.24 9.41 -7.86
N ARG A 104 -30.50 8.60 -8.64
CA ARG A 104 -30.23 7.19 -8.32
C ARG A 104 -28.96 6.96 -7.51
N PHE A 105 -27.94 7.80 -7.68
CA PHE A 105 -26.61 7.61 -7.08
C PHE A 105 -26.16 8.79 -6.21
N GLY A 106 -26.97 9.85 -6.06
CA GLY A 106 -26.64 11.00 -5.22
C GLY A 106 -25.46 11.84 -5.73
N ILE A 107 -25.10 11.71 -7.01
CA ILE A 107 -23.95 12.41 -7.60
C ILE A 107 -24.29 13.91 -7.73
N SER A 108 -23.71 14.76 -6.90
CA SER A 108 -23.97 16.21 -6.87
C SER A 108 -23.26 16.98 -8.00
N HIS A 109 -22.12 16.48 -8.49
CA HIS A 109 -21.36 17.11 -9.58
C HIS A 109 -20.79 16.06 -10.56
N CYS A 110 -21.12 16.23 -11.84
CA CYS A 110 -20.41 15.61 -12.96
C CYS A 110 -19.63 16.72 -13.66
N TYR A 111 -18.29 16.68 -13.57
CA TYR A 111 -17.38 17.59 -14.27
C TYR A 111 -17.07 17.10 -15.68
#